data_AF-A0AAD1K8N2-F1
#
_entry.id   AF-A0AAD1K8N2-F1
#
_cell.length_a   1.000
_cell.length_b   1.000
_cell.length_c   1.000
_cell.angle_alpha   90.00
_cell.angle_beta   90.00
_cell.angle_gamma   90.00
#
_symmetry.space_group_name_H-M   'P 1'
#
loop_
_entity.id
_entity.type
_entity.pdbx_description
1 polymer ?
#
loop_
_entity_poly.entity_id
_entity_poly.type
_entity_poly.pdbx_seq_one_letter_code
_entity_poly.pdbx_strand_id
1 'polypeptide(L)' 'MKKIIVLTPRFPYPVIGGDRLRIYFLCKELAKHYSLTLLSLCESKEEMDMVIPLDGVFQHVERVFYLSGVLT' A
#
# COMPACT_ATOMS: atom_id res chain seq x y z
N MET A 1 -20.19 -6.62 5.15
CA MET A 1 -18.89 -6.69 4.46
C MET A 1 -17.78 -6.75 5.50
N LYS A 2 -16.86 -7.72 5.44
CA LYS A 2 -15.75 -7.86 6.40
C LYS A 2 -14.62 -6.87 6.04
N LYS A 3 -13.90 -6.37 7.05
CA LYS A 3 -12.84 -5.35 6.89
C LYS A 3 -11.47 -5.96 7.21
N ILE A 4 -10.45 -5.59 6.44
CA ILE A 4 -9.06 -6.00 6.65
C ILE A 4 -8.17 -4.76 6.59
N ILE A 5 -7.23 -4.65 7.52
CA ILE A 5 -6.11 -3.71 7.42
C ILE A 5 -4.92 -4.47 6.86
N VAL A 6 -4.37 -3.97 5.76
CA VAL A 6 -3.16 -4.51 5.14
C VAL A 6 -1.99 -3.63 5.55
N LEU A 7 -1.10 -4.17 6.38
CA LEU A 7 0.15 -3.50 6.74
C LEU A 7 1.25 -3.89 5.77
N THR A 8 1.88 -2.92 5.11
CA THR A 8 3.00 -3.18 4.21
C THR A 8 4.25 -2.39 4.62
N PRO A 9 5.45 -3.00 4.55
CA PRO A 9 6.69 -2.31 4.89
C PRO A 9 7.14 -1.30 3.82
N ARG A 10 6.51 -1.34 2.63
CA ARG A 10 6.76 -0.42 1.53
C ARG A 10 5.45 -0.02 0.87
N PHE A 11 5.39 1.21 0.41
CA PHE A 11 4.26 1.71 -0.35
C PHE A 11 4.07 0.92 -1.65
N PRO A 12 2.90 0.32 -1.93
CA PRO A 12 2.72 -0.59 -3.07
C PRO A 12 2.53 0.13 -4.42
N TYR A 13 2.52 1.46 -4.43
CA TYR A 13 2.39 2.29 -5.64
C TYR A 13 3.68 3.04 -5.96
N PRO A 14 4.01 3.26 -7.25
CA PRO A 14 3.36 2.67 -8.42
C PRO A 14 3.57 1.15 -8.43
N VAL A 15 2.66 0.41 -9.08
CA VAL A 15 2.68 -1.06 -9.12
C VAL A 15 3.73 -1.54 -10.14
N ILE A 16 4.99 -1.28 -9.82
CA ILE A 16 6.16 -1.59 -10.65
C ILE A 16 7.17 -2.30 -9.73
N GLY A 17 7.82 -3.36 -10.24
CA GLY A 17 8.75 -4.16 -9.46
C GLY A 17 8.06 -5.31 -8.70
N GLY A 18 8.83 -6.37 -8.42
CA GLY A 18 8.28 -7.67 -8.00
C GLY A 18 7.57 -7.67 -6.63
N ASP A 19 8.10 -6.94 -5.64
CA ASP A 19 7.52 -6.84 -4.30
C ASP A 19 6.20 -6.06 -4.32
N ARG A 20 6.17 -4.90 -5.00
CA ARG A 20 4.96 -4.07 -5.17
C ARG A 20 3.87 -4.80 -5.98
N LEU A 21 4.24 -5.49 -7.05
CA LEU A 21 3.33 -6.32 -7.85
C LEU A 21 2.64 -7.40 -7.00
N ARG A 22 3.41 -8.14 -6.20
CA ARG A 22 2.87 -9.25 -5.40
C ARG A 22 1.80 -8.78 -4.43
N ILE A 23 2.10 -7.77 -3.61
CA ILE A 23 1.16 -7.31 -2.59
C ILE A 23 -0.08 -6.65 -3.22
N TYR A 24 0.10 -5.91 -4.31
CA TYR A 24 -1.01 -5.29 -5.03
C TYR A 24 -1.98 -6.33 -5.59
N PHE A 25 -1.51 -7.34 -6.32
CA PHE A 25 -2.40 -8.34 -6.92
C PHE A 25 -3.05 -9.25 -5.88
N LEU A 26 -2.37 -9.53 -4.76
CA LEU A 26 -3.00 -10.20 -3.62
C LEU A 26 -4.16 -9.36 -3.06
N CYS A 27 -3.94 -8.06 -2.82
CA CYS A 27 -4.98 -7.17 -2.33
C CYS A 27 -6.12 -6.99 -3.33
N LYS A 28 -5.82 -6.95 -4.63
CA LYS A 28 -6.82 -6.87 -5.69
C LYS A 28 -7.77 -8.07 -5.68
N GLU A 29 -7.27 -9.27 -5.41
CA GLU A 29 -8.12 -10.45 -5.26
C GLU A 29 -8.96 -10.39 -3.98
N LEU A 30 -8.35 -10.00 -2.85
CA LEU A 30 -9.05 -9.85 -1.57
C LEU A 30 -10.14 -8.77 -1.62
N ALA A 31 -9.92 -7.68 -2.37
CA ALA A 31 -10.86 -6.57 -2.50
C ALA A 31 -12.20 -6.98 -3.13
N LYS A 32 -12.25 -8.10 -3.86
CA LYS A 32 -13.50 -8.69 -4.37
C LYS A 32 -14.46 -9.15 -3.26
N HIS A 33 -13.92 -9.43 -2.07
CA HIS A 33 -14.67 -10.05 -0.96
C HIS A 33 -14.62 -9.23 0.32
N TYR A 34 -13.62 -8.35 0.46
CA TYR A 34 -13.32 -7.60 1.67
C TYR A 34 -13.16 -6.11 1.38
N SER A 35 -13.48 -5.27 2.36
CA SER A 35 -13.13 -3.86 2.36
C SER A 35 -11.73 -3.70 2.95
N LEU A 36 -10.78 -3.29 2.12
CA LEU A 36 -9.38 -3.17 2.50
C LEU A 36 -9.02 -1.72 2.86
N THR A 37 -8.29 -1.56 3.96
CA THR A 37 -7.55 -0.35 4.28
C THR A 37 -6.06 -0.65 4.19
N LEU A 38 -5.32 0.11 3.40
CA LEU A 38 -3.86 0.04 3.36
C LEU A 38 -3.28 0.90 4.48
N LEU A 39 -2.36 0.34 5.25
CA LEU A 39 -1.45 1.08 6.13
C LEU A 39 -0.04 0.78 5.65
N SER A 40 0.69 1.80 5.24
CA SER A 40 1.99 1.59 4.59
C SER A 40 3.07 2.53 5.08
N LEU A 41 4.28 1.99 5.20
CA LEU A 41 5.48 2.78 5.44
C LEU A 41 5.99 3.36 4.11
N CYS A 42 6.19 4.68 4.08
CA CYS A 42 6.71 5.42 2.94
C CYS A 42 8.13 5.89 3.25
N GLU A 43 9.07 5.67 2.33
CA GLU A 43 10.49 6.00 2.50
C GLU A 43 10.84 7.39 1.96
N SER A 44 9.92 8.02 1.23
CA SER A 44 10.15 9.35 0.64
C SER A 44 8.91 10.24 0.73
N LYS A 45 9.13 11.55 0.57
CA LYS A 45 8.03 12.52 0.50
C LYS A 45 7.18 12.31 -0.75
N GLU A 46 7.80 11.89 -1.85
CA GLU A 46 7.09 11.56 -3.09
C GLU A 46 6.08 10.43 -2.88
N GLU A 47 6.42 9.40 -2.08
CA GLU A 47 5.46 8.34 -1.72
C GLU A 47 4.34 8.86 -0.80
N MET A 48 4.69 9.71 0.17
CA MET A 48 3.71 10.35 1.07
C MET A 48 2.69 11.19 0.32
N ASP A 49 3.11 11.91 -0.72
CA ASP A 49 2.29 12.85 -1.48
C ASP A 49 1.71 12.24 -2.77
N MET A 50 2.04 10.96 -3.07
CA MET A 50 1.63 10.31 -4.32
C MET A 50 0.11 10.26 -4.49
N VAL A 51 -0.36 10.61 -5.68
CA VAL A 51 -1.75 10.37 -6.07
C VAL A 51 -1.94 8.87 -6.34
N ILE A 52 -2.88 8.24 -5.63
CA ILE A 52 -3.23 6.83 -5.85
C ILE A 52 -4.26 6.69 -6.98
N PRO A 53 -4.19 5.60 -7.76
CA PRO A 53 -5.22 5.29 -8.74
C PRO A 53 -6.56 5.00 -8.05
N LEU A 54 -7.66 5.40 -8.70
CA LEU A 54 -9.02 5.04 -8.30
C LEU A 54 -9.37 3.64 -8.82
N ASP A 55 -8.58 2.63 -8.42
CA ASP A 55 -8.69 1.25 -8.89
C ASP A 55 -9.64 0.37 -8.05
N GLY A 56 -10.12 0.90 -6.92
CA GLY A 56 -11.05 0.23 -6.01
C GLY A 56 -10.42 -0.82 -5.11
N VAL A 57 -9.10 -1.02 -5.14
CA VAL A 57 -8.41 -2.05 -4.33
C VAL A 57 -8.46 -1.69 -2.84
N PHE A 58 -8.15 -0.44 -2.51
CA PHE A 58 -8.19 0.06 -1.14
C PHE A 58 -9.27 1.12 -0.98
N GLN A 59 -10.10 0.98 0.06
CA GLN A 59 -11.14 1.95 0.42
C GLN A 59 -10.56 3.13 1.19
N HIS A 60 -9.42 2.91 1.84
CA HIS A 60 -8.67 3.92 2.55
C HIS A 60 -7.18 3.60 2.50
N VAL A 61 -6.34 4.63 2.46
CA VAL A 61 -4.88 4.51 2.43
C VAL A 61 -4.33 5.45 3.48
N GLU A 62 -3.72 4.86 4.50
CA GLU A 62 -2.96 5.56 5.54
C GLU A 62 -1.47 5.40 5.26
N ARG A 63 -0.73 6.51 5.32
CA ARG A 63 0.71 6.56 5.01
C ARG A 63 1.46 7.03 6.23
N VAL A 64 2.50 6.30 6.60
CA VAL A 64 3.40 6.68 7.68
C VAL A 64 4.77 6.90 7.09
N PHE A 65 5.31 8.11 7.26
CA PHE A 65 6.68 8.38 6.85
C PHE A 65 7.64 7.60 7.75
N TYR A 66 8.48 6.78 7.13
CA TYR A 66 9.50 6.00 7.80
C TYR A 66 10.82 6.20 7.07
N LEU A 67 11.73 6.90 7.72
CA LEU A 67 13.11 6.97 7.24
C LEU A 67 13.77 5.63 7.57
N SER A 68 13.89 4.73 6.59
CA SER A 68 14.78 3.58 6.67
C SER A 68 16.22 4.07 6.57
N GLY A 69 16.65 4.81 7.60
CA GLY A 69 18.06 5.13 7.78
C GLY A 69 18.81 3.80 7.88
N VAL A 70 19.47 3.42 6.80
CA VAL A 70 20.60 2.49 6.86
C VAL A 70 21.69 3.22 7.67
N LEU A 71 21.56 3.13 8.99
CA LEU A 71 22.66 3.24 9.94
C LEU A 71 23.20 1.81 10.14
N THR A 72 23.70 1.19 9.08
CA THR A 72 24.56 -0.01 9.12
C THR A 72 25.38 -0.07 7.86
#